data_AF-A0A2W7BW18-F1
#
_entry.id   AF-A0A2W7BW18-F1
#
_cell.length_a   1.000
_cell.length_b   1.000
_cell.length_c   1.000
_cell.angle_alpha   90.00
_cell.angle_beta   90.00
_cell.angle_gamma   90.00
#
_symmetry.space_group_name_H-M   'P 1'
#
loop_
_entity.id
_entity.type
_entity.pdbx_description
1 polymer ?
#
loop_
_entity_poly.entity_id
_entity_poly.type
_entity_poly.pdbx_seq_one_letter_code
_entity_poly.pdbx_strand_id
1 'polypeptide(L)'
;MESRLDTPGAIIIGVFFAILVALFFIRLANEVSPIRSVDVFDATIKSVYWGKGHGTTYALSLNDNSLVLVDDEQPHLIGSNVRLERATHDNGSVSYRFAN
;
A
#
# COMPACT_ATOMS: atom_id res chain seq x y z
N MET A 1 -1.68 -28.63 -35.22
CA MET A 1 -0.75 -27.95 -34.30
C MET A 1 -1.43 -27.89 -32.95
N GLU A 2 -1.25 -28.94 -32.15
CA GLU A 2 -1.88 -29.06 -30.84
C GLU A 2 -0.94 -28.41 -29.83
N SER A 3 -1.27 -27.22 -29.36
CA SER A 3 -0.53 -26.56 -28.29
C SER A 3 -0.79 -27.33 -27.00
N ARG A 4 0.03 -28.36 -26.77
CA ARG A 4 0.09 -29.07 -25.50
C ARG A 4 0.62 -28.06 -24.48
N LEU A 5 -0.28 -27.37 -23.80
CA LEU A 5 0.04 -26.74 -22.53
C LEU A 5 0.58 -27.89 -21.67
N ASP A 6 1.90 -27.94 -21.48
CA ASP A 6 2.47 -28.92 -20.58
C ASP A 6 1.79 -28.71 -19.22
N THR A 7 1.03 -29.73 -18.80
CA THR A 7 0.15 -29.73 -17.63
C THR A 7 0.68 -28.98 -16.40
N PRO A 8 1.98 -29.08 -16.03
CA PRO A 8 2.51 -28.27 -14.91
C PRO A 8 2.53 -26.76 -15.16
N GLY A 9 2.76 -26.29 -16.39
CA GLY A 9 2.76 -24.87 -16.74
C GLY A 9 1.37 -24.23 -16.63
N ALA A 10 0.33 -24.94 -17.08
CA ALA A 10 -1.06 -24.48 -16.96
C ALA A 10 -1.51 -24.38 -15.49
N ILE A 11 -1.08 -25.31 -14.64
CA ILE A 11 -1.38 -25.29 -13.20
C ILE A 11 -0.71 -24.07 -12.54
N ILE A 12 0.56 -23.79 -12.84
CA ILE A 12 1.27 -22.64 -12.27
C ILE A 12 0.59 -21.34 -12.66
N ILE A 13 0.23 -21.17 -13.94
CA ILE A 13 -0.47 -19.97 -14.42
C ILE A 13 -1.83 -19.83 -13.76
N GLY A 14 -2.60 -20.92 -13.65
CA GLY A 14 -3.90 -20.91 -13.00
C GLY A 14 -3.83 -20.52 -11.53
N VAL A 15 -2.88 -21.08 -10.78
CA VAL A 15 -2.66 -20.76 -9.36
C VAL A 15 -2.22 -19.29 -9.21
N PHE A 16 -1.26 -18.84 -10.02
CA PHE A 16 -0.81 -17.45 -9.97
C PHE A 16 -1.94 -16.46 -10.28
N PHE A 17 -2.75 -16.75 -11.30
CA PHE A 17 -3.91 -15.95 -11.64
C PHE A 17 -4.94 -15.92 -10.51
N ALA A 18 -5.24 -17.07 -9.88
CA ALA A 18 -6.15 -17.12 -8.73
C ALA A 18 -5.65 -16.27 -7.55
N ILE A 19 -4.35 -16.28 -7.27
CA ILE A 19 -3.74 -15.43 -6.22
C ILE A 19 -3.93 -13.95 -6.57
N LEU A 20 -3.65 -13.55 -7.80
CA LEU A 20 -3.83 -12.15 -8.22
C LEU A 20 -5.28 -11.69 -8.10
N VAL A 21 -6.23 -12.53 -8.50
CA VAL A 21 -7.67 -12.24 -8.38
C VAL A 21 -8.07 -12.11 -6.91
N ALA A 22 -7.62 -13.02 -6.03
CA ALA A 22 -7.89 -12.94 -4.61
C ALA A 22 -7.34 -11.64 -3.98
N LEU A 23 -6.09 -11.27 -4.30
CA LEU A 23 -5.49 -10.02 -3.84
C LEU A 23 -6.26 -8.79 -4.32
N PHE A 24 -6.74 -8.81 -5.57
CA PHE A 24 -7.57 -7.74 -6.12
C PHE A 24 -8.85 -7.55 -5.31
N PHE A 25 -9.59 -8.63 -5.03
CA PHE A 25 -10.81 -8.54 -4.23
C PHE A 25 -10.55 -8.12 -2.77
N ILE A 26 -9.45 -8.58 -2.16
CA ILE A 26 -9.06 -8.15 -0.81
C ILE A 26 -8.79 -6.63 -0.80
N ARG A 27 -8.04 -6.14 -1.78
CA ARG A 27 -7.76 -4.70 -1.91
C ARG A 27 -9.05 -3.91 -2.08
N LEU A 28 -9.94 -4.35 -2.97
CA LEU A 28 -11.23 -3.70 -3.20
C LEU A 28 -12.08 -3.67 -1.92
N ALA A 29 -12.16 -4.78 -1.21
CA ALA A 29 -12.90 -4.88 0.06
C ALA A 29 -12.34 -3.91 1.12
N ASN A 30 -11.03 -3.69 1.13
CA ASN A 30 -10.40 -2.72 2.03
C ASN A 30 -10.70 -1.27 1.62
N GLU A 31 -10.67 -0.95 0.32
CA GLU A 31 -10.94 0.40 -0.19
C GLU A 31 -12.39 0.85 0.05
N VAL A 32 -13.37 -0.06 0.00
CA VAL A 32 -14.79 0.28 0.25
C VAL A 32 -15.18 0.18 1.73
N SER A 33 -14.32 -0.36 2.59
CA SER A 33 -14.66 -0.50 4.01
C SER A 33 -14.82 0.88 4.66
N PRO A 34 -15.89 1.13 5.42
CA PRO A 34 -16.05 2.40 6.13
C PRO A 34 -14.88 2.67 7.08
N ILE A 35 -14.52 3.95 7.21
CA ILE A 35 -13.51 4.42 8.14
C ILE A 35 -14.14 4.50 9.53
N ARG A 36 -13.54 3.78 10.47
CA ARG A 36 -13.98 3.74 11.87
C ARG A 36 -13.36 4.86 12.69
N SER A 37 -12.07 5.09 12.49
CA SER A 37 -11.32 6.11 13.21
C SER A 37 -10.19 6.66 12.35
N VAL A 38 -9.85 7.92 12.59
CA VAL A 38 -8.69 8.59 12.01
C VAL A 38 -7.87 9.16 13.14
N ASP A 39 -6.63 8.70 13.26
CA ASP A 39 -5.65 9.23 14.21
C ASP A 39 -4.63 10.07 13.46
N VAL A 40 -4.21 11.19 14.04
CA VAL A 40 -3.16 12.05 13.48
C VAL A 40 -1.95 12.03 14.39
N PHE A 41 -0.78 11.77 13.84
CA PHE A 41 0.49 11.79 14.57
C PHE A 41 1.63 12.30 13.71
N ASP A 42 2.73 12.65 14.37
CA ASP A 42 3.92 13.14 13.70
C ASP A 42 4.78 11.97 13.19
N ALA A 43 5.35 12.16 12.01
CA ALA A 43 6.28 11.24 11.37
C ALA A 43 7.43 12.01 10.73
N THR A 44 8.58 11.37 10.57
CA THR A 44 9.74 11.98 9.90
C THR A 44 10.04 11.26 8.60
N ILE A 45 10.14 11.99 7.50
CA ILE A 45 10.49 11.41 6.21
C ILE A 45 11.96 11.00 6.25
N LYS A 46 12.24 9.71 6.05
CA LYS A 46 13.60 9.17 6.05
C LYS A 46 14.17 9.04 4.65
N SER A 47 13.35 8.61 3.70
CA SER A 47 13.76 8.46 2.32
C SER A 47 12.57 8.56 1.39
N VAL A 48 12.89 8.75 0.11
CA VAL A 48 11.94 8.78 -0.98
C VAL A 48 12.31 7.68 -1.97
N TYR A 49 11.32 6.93 -2.41
CA TYR A 49 11.44 5.92 -3.43
C TYR A 49 10.71 6.40 -4.68
N TRP A 50 11.45 6.65 -5.75
CA TRP A 50 10.90 6.99 -7.05
C TRP A 50 10.71 5.71 -7.86
N GLY A 51 9.47 5.23 -7.93
CA GLY A 51 9.07 4.14 -8.80
C GLY A 51 8.83 4.63 -10.23
N LYS A 52 9.18 3.83 -11.24
CA LYS A 52 8.76 4.11 -12.63
C LYS A 52 7.24 3.92 -12.74
N GLY A 53 6.48 5.02 -12.78
CA GLY A 53 5.07 5.03 -13.22
C GLY A 53 4.00 5.10 -12.13
N HIS A 54 4.37 5.18 -10.86
CA HIS A 54 3.46 5.47 -9.74
C HIS A 54 4.01 6.64 -8.94
N GLY A 55 3.15 7.31 -8.17
CA GLY A 55 3.47 8.51 -7.39
C GLY A 55 4.70 8.37 -6.48
N THR A 56 5.03 9.44 -5.76
CA THR A 56 6.24 9.42 -4.95
C THR A 56 5.97 8.63 -3.66
N THR A 57 6.64 7.49 -3.49
CA THR A 57 6.54 6.70 -2.26
C THR A 57 7.54 7.24 -1.23
N TYR A 58 7.05 7.67 -0.08
CA TYR A 58 7.86 8.13 1.04
C TYR A 58 7.99 7.05 2.10
N ALA A 59 9.19 6.83 2.60
CA ALA A 59 9.40 6.07 3.83
C ALA A 59 9.46 7.01 5.02
N LEU A 60 8.51 6.84 5.94
CA LEU A 60 8.40 7.65 7.13
C LEU A 60 8.72 6.83 8.37
N SER A 61 9.53 7.40 9.26
CA SER A 61 9.74 6.89 10.61
C SER A 61 8.70 7.51 11.52
N LEU A 62 7.98 6.64 12.22
CA LEU A 62 7.04 6.98 13.27
C LEU A 62 7.76 7.25 14.59
N ASN A 63 7.05 7.83 15.55
CA ASN A 63 7.59 8.13 16.89
C ASN A 63 7.97 6.89 17.70
N ASP A 64 7.40 5.73 17.36
CA ASP A 64 7.74 4.43 17.94
C ASP A 64 8.85 3.71 17.16
N ASN A 65 9.57 4.43 16.29
CA ASN A 65 10.61 3.93 15.39
C ASN A 65 10.11 2.92 14.33
N SER A 66 8.80 2.71 14.19
CA SER A 66 8.27 1.90 13.09
C SER A 66 8.37 2.66 11.76
N LEU A 67 8.44 1.93 10.66
CA LEU A 67 8.62 2.49 9.32
C LEU A 67 7.40 2.17 8.45
N VAL A 68 6.83 3.21 7.86
CA VAL A 68 5.67 3.11 6.97
C VAL A 68 5.98 3.69 5.60
N LEU A 69 5.38 3.09 4.58
CA LEU A 69 5.45 3.57 3.20
C LEU A 69 4.13 4.24 2.85
N VAL A 70 4.21 5.47 2.37
CA VAL A 70 3.03 6.27 2.00
C VAL A 70 3.28 6.88 0.65
N ASP A 71 2.35 6.65 -0.26
CA ASP A 71 2.36 7.30 -1.57
C ASP A 71 1.74 8.68 -1.47
N ASP A 72 2.39 9.67 -2.07
CA ASP A 72 1.82 10.99 -2.26
C ASP A 72 2.25 11.58 -3.61
N GLU A 73 1.36 12.38 -4.19
CA GLU A 73 1.65 13.15 -5.39
C GLU A 73 2.38 14.45 -5.05
N GLN A 74 2.19 14.97 -3.83
CA GLN A 74 2.84 16.20 -3.39
C GLN A 74 4.29 15.93 -2.95
N PRO A 75 5.25 16.77 -3.38
CA PRO A 75 6.63 16.61 -2.99
C PRO A 75 6.85 17.05 -1.54
N HIS A 76 7.37 16.15 -0.72
CA HIS A 76 7.81 16.43 0.65
C HIS A 76 9.33 16.41 0.81
N LEU A 77 9.83 17.17 1.79
CA LEU A 77 11.27 17.27 2.08
C LEU A 77 11.76 16.08 2.91
N ILE A 78 12.88 15.48 2.51
CA ILE A 78 13.52 14.43 3.29
C ILE A 78 14.06 15.02 4.59
N GLY A 79 13.80 14.34 5.71
CA GLY A 79 14.18 14.78 7.05
C GLY A 79 13.19 15.74 7.70
N SER A 80 12.14 16.19 6.98
CA SER A 80 11.10 17.02 7.60
C SER A 80 10.18 16.20 8.49
N ASN A 81 9.65 16.86 9.51
CA ASN A 81 8.54 16.35 10.30
C ASN A 81 7.24 16.66 9.56
N VAL A 82 6.38 15.67 9.41
CA VAL A 82 5.09 15.75 8.73
C VAL A 82 4.03 15.11 9.60
N ARG A 83 2.78 15.54 9.42
CA ARG A 83 1.64 14.92 10.08
C ARG A 83 1.09 13.83 9.18
N LEU A 84 0.89 12.65 9.75
CA LEU A 84 0.34 11.50 9.06
C LEU A 84 -1.00 11.14 9.69
N GLU A 85 -1.99 10.90 8.84
CA GLU A 85 -3.27 10.36 9.23
C GLU A 85 -3.26 8.84 9.06
N ARG A 86 -3.68 8.14 10.10
CA ARG A 86 -3.93 6.70 10.08
C ARG A 86 -5.42 6.47 10.17
N ALA A 87 -6.00 6.02 9.06
CA ALA A 87 -7.39 5.60 9.02
C ALA A 87 -7.48 4.10 9.32
N THR A 88 -8.21 3.76 10.39
CA THR A 88 -8.56 2.38 10.71
C THR A 88 -9.96 2.11 10.19
N HIS A 89 -10.10 1.10 9.35
CA HIS A 89 -11.37 0.70 8.77
C HIS A 89 -12.09 -0.30 9.67
N ASP A 90 -13.40 -0.44 9.52
CA ASP A 90 -14.21 -1.39 10.32
C ASP A 90 -13.75 -2.85 10.18
N ASN A 91 -13.20 -3.21 9.02
CA ASN A 91 -12.64 -4.54 8.78
C ASN A 91 -11.25 -4.77 9.44
N GLY A 92 -10.73 -3.79 10.19
CA GLY A 92 -9.43 -3.85 10.86
C GLY A 92 -8.24 -3.50 9.95
N SER A 93 -8.46 -3.21 8.66
CA SER A 93 -7.41 -2.70 7.78
C SER A 93 -7.03 -1.28 8.15
N VAL A 94 -5.76 -0.93 7.90
CA VAL A 94 -5.19 0.38 8.24
C VAL A 94 -4.61 1.00 6.99
N SER A 95 -4.98 2.25 6.71
CA SER A 95 -4.40 3.06 5.64
C SER A 95 -3.72 4.30 6.23
N TYR A 96 -2.65 4.73 5.56
CA TYR A 96 -1.86 5.89 5.95
C TYR A 96 -1.87 6.92 4.82
N ARG A 97 -2.00 8.19 5.16
CA ARG A 97 -1.88 9.30 4.21
C ARG A 97 -1.30 10.54 4.90
N PHE A 98 -0.70 11.43 4.13
CA PHE A 98 -0.33 12.74 4.64
C PHE A 98 -1.58 13.50 5.10
N ALA A 99 -1.49 14.16 6.25
CA ALA A 99 -2.51 15.08 6.70
C ALA A 99 -2.46 16.33 5.83
N ASN A 100 -3.63 16.83 5.43
CA ASN A 100 -3.77 18.03 4.61
C ASN A 100 -3.80 19.30 5.47
#